data_AF-C6HP94-F1
#
_entry.id   AF-C6HP94-F1
#
_cell.length_a   1.000
_cell.length_b   1.000
_cell.length_c   1.000
_cell.angle_alpha   90.00
_cell.angle_beta   90.00
_cell.angle_gamma   90.00
#
_symmetry.space_group_name_H-M   'P 1'
#
loop_
_entity.id
_entity.type
_entity.pdbx_description
1 polymer ?
#
loop_
_entity_poly.entity_id
_entity_poly.type
_entity_poly.pdbx_seq_one_letter_code
_entity_poly.pdbx_strand_id
1 'polypeptide(L)'
;MPKTLHKVQKQIAKQRRKLDSLHENSRDSKRLRRAGEREHKLAVAASVTMKGRQSFVDRVHFFKENIQDPPAALSDGEMAQLITRFIARHQPELAQLQQERRPGRPPVKREEVLREKIEAEGREFESGFWLPDMSDEENIKKLAKWNGEWSSMTFYPQCSPSAPSPARFRAPSPDPLPSLPDQPSQNPASSSQHGSVLPDMFTLPLLLSPRPERDWNLRDSIQHKEGEDEVVLTRTFGDEKIRVAFSLSDIQDLTENDSALADEHDDLDAPTNERQDRGSQVPVAPEEKVSEADQEEEGFEDEDKVPSYPARISVTIEKKGKGAMQIETIAQDGFIQIQNVGYFAKADLANAASAEKEWTRQSLYSGPPFGNLDEDLQTLMERYLEERGIDSALALFVPDYIEFKEQQEYIRWLRNLKTFVEA
;
A
#
# COMPACT_ATOMS: atom_id res chain seq x y z
N MET A 1 -6.24 -11.84 17.01
CA MET A 1 -6.43 -10.38 16.88
C MET A 1 -5.48 -9.64 17.81
N PRO A 2 -4.70 -8.68 17.30
CA PRO A 2 -3.86 -7.82 18.12
C PRO A 2 -4.74 -7.04 19.11
N LYS A 3 -4.33 -6.99 20.39
CA LYS A 3 -5.03 -6.19 21.40
C LYS A 3 -4.60 -4.74 21.27
N THR A 4 -5.55 -3.85 20.98
CA THR A 4 -5.39 -2.40 21.02
C THR A 4 -4.96 -1.96 22.43
N LEU A 5 -4.31 -0.80 22.56
CA LEU A 5 -3.94 -0.23 23.86
C LEU A 5 -5.14 -0.19 24.81
N HIS A 6 -6.28 0.28 24.31
CA HIS A 6 -7.54 0.29 25.03
C HIS A 6 -7.96 -1.10 25.54
N LYS A 7 -7.88 -2.15 24.69
CA LYS A 7 -8.17 -3.54 25.09
C LYS A 7 -7.20 -4.05 26.17
N VAL A 8 -5.92 -3.67 26.10
CA VAL A 8 -4.91 -4.05 27.11
C VAL A 8 -5.17 -3.34 28.44
N GLN A 9 -5.46 -2.04 28.42
CA GLN A 9 -5.84 -1.26 29.59
C GLN A 9 -7.08 -1.84 30.28
N LYS A 10 -8.14 -2.12 29.50
CA LYS A 10 -9.38 -2.73 30.01
C LYS A 10 -9.14 -4.10 30.66
N GLN A 11 -8.27 -4.92 30.07
CA GLN A 11 -7.93 -6.24 30.63
C GLN A 11 -7.18 -6.11 31.97
N ILE A 12 -6.24 -5.17 32.09
CA ILE A 12 -5.47 -4.93 33.32
C ILE A 12 -6.38 -4.36 34.42
N ALA A 13 -7.25 -3.42 34.07
CA ALA A 13 -8.23 -2.85 34.99
C ALA A 13 -9.20 -3.93 35.51
N LYS A 14 -9.68 -4.84 34.64
CA LYS A 14 -10.56 -5.97 35.01
C LYS A 14 -9.91 -6.95 35.99
N GLN A 15 -8.57 -7.09 35.98
CA GLN A 15 -7.83 -7.91 36.94
C GLN A 15 -7.61 -7.22 38.32
N ARG A 16 -8.38 -6.16 38.61
CA ARG A 16 -8.40 -5.40 39.87
C ARG A 16 -7.08 -4.67 40.19
N ARG A 17 -6.30 -4.30 39.18
CA ARG A 17 -5.12 -3.44 39.33
C ARG A 17 -5.44 -2.04 38.79
N LYS A 18 -5.26 -0.99 39.59
CA LYS A 18 -5.31 0.39 39.08
C LYS A 18 -4.10 0.59 38.17
N LEU A 19 -4.32 1.12 36.97
CA LEU A 19 -3.27 1.36 35.97
C LEU A 19 -2.08 2.14 36.55
N ASP A 20 -2.36 3.10 37.43
CA ASP A 20 -1.33 3.93 38.07
C ASP A 20 -0.56 3.24 39.21
N SER A 21 -1.05 2.10 39.70
CA SER A 21 -0.41 1.32 40.78
C SER A 21 0.52 0.21 40.28
N LEU A 22 0.78 0.17 38.98
CA LEU A 22 1.62 -0.84 38.37
C LEU A 22 3.11 -0.55 38.62
N HIS A 23 3.82 -1.51 39.20
CA HIS A 23 5.27 -1.41 39.35
C HIS A 23 5.95 -1.34 37.97
N GLU A 24 6.95 -0.47 37.81
CA GLU A 24 7.62 -0.17 36.53
C GLU A 24 8.00 -1.42 35.71
N ASN A 25 8.56 -2.43 36.38
CA ASN A 25 9.02 -3.68 35.73
C ASN A 25 8.03 -4.85 35.78
N SER A 26 6.77 -4.62 36.20
CA SER A 26 5.73 -5.65 36.19
C SER A 26 5.43 -6.13 34.76
N ARG A 27 4.99 -7.38 34.63
CA ARG A 27 4.53 -7.95 33.34
C ARG A 27 3.43 -7.10 32.70
N ASP A 28 2.52 -6.56 33.51
CA ASP A 28 1.43 -5.71 33.01
C ASP A 28 1.94 -4.35 32.52
N SER A 29 2.96 -3.78 33.18
CA SER A 29 3.59 -2.51 32.77
C SER A 29 4.34 -2.67 31.45
N LYS A 30 5.06 -3.79 31.28
CA LYS A 30 5.69 -4.14 30.00
C LYS A 30 4.67 -4.32 28.88
N ARG A 31 3.52 -4.96 29.17
CA ARG A 31 2.41 -5.12 28.21
C ARG A 31 1.81 -3.78 27.78
N LEU A 32 1.60 -2.85 28.72
CA LEU A 32 1.10 -1.50 28.42
C LEU A 32 2.09 -0.72 27.56
N ARG A 33 3.37 -0.71 27.92
CA ARG A 33 4.42 -0.02 27.14
C ARG A 33 4.49 -0.56 25.71
N ARG A 34 4.50 -1.88 25.53
CA ARG A 34 4.46 -2.49 24.19
C ARG A 34 3.19 -2.12 23.42
N ALA A 35 2.05 -2.03 24.08
CA ALA A 35 0.81 -1.61 23.41
C ALA A 35 0.85 -0.13 22.98
N GLY A 36 1.42 0.75 23.81
CA GLY A 36 1.58 2.17 23.48
C GLY A 36 2.66 2.42 22.43
N GLU A 37 3.80 1.73 22.52
CA GLU A 37 4.85 1.79 21.49
C GLU A 37 4.33 1.30 20.14
N ARG A 38 3.48 0.26 20.16
CA ARG A 38 2.74 -0.15 18.96
C ARG A 38 1.88 1.01 18.46
N GLU A 39 0.91 1.48 19.22
CA GLU A 39 0.00 2.55 18.76
C GLU A 39 0.74 3.80 18.26
N HIS A 40 1.85 4.19 18.91
CA HIS A 40 2.72 5.23 18.39
C HIS A 40 3.32 4.90 17.02
N LYS A 41 3.84 3.68 16.83
CA LYS A 41 4.31 3.20 15.51
C LYS A 41 3.18 3.25 14.46
N LEU A 42 1.94 2.90 14.82
CA LEU A 42 0.77 3.02 13.93
C LEU A 42 0.58 4.45 13.45
N ALA A 43 0.49 5.38 14.41
CA ALA A 43 0.23 6.78 14.11
C ALA A 43 1.34 7.37 13.23
N VAL A 44 2.60 7.04 13.53
CA VAL A 44 3.74 7.45 12.71
C VAL A 44 3.65 6.85 11.31
N ALA A 45 3.43 5.55 11.18
CA ALA A 45 3.36 4.86 9.89
C ALA A 45 2.20 5.39 9.03
N ALA A 46 1.00 5.53 9.60
CA ALA A 46 -0.15 6.16 8.94
C ALA A 46 0.17 7.58 8.48
N SER A 47 0.84 8.39 9.32
CA SER A 47 1.23 9.75 8.95
C SER A 47 2.24 9.79 7.80
N VAL A 48 3.16 8.84 7.74
CA VAL A 48 4.17 8.73 6.67
C VAL A 48 3.49 8.32 5.36
N THR A 49 2.64 7.29 5.40
CA THR A 49 1.85 6.85 4.25
C THR A 49 0.98 7.97 3.69
N MET A 50 0.26 8.70 4.55
CA MET A 50 -0.58 9.82 4.12
C MET A 50 0.25 10.96 3.52
N LYS A 51 1.42 11.28 4.08
CA LYS A 51 2.35 12.27 3.49
C LYS A 51 2.87 11.84 2.12
N GLY A 52 3.16 10.55 1.93
CA GLY A 52 3.54 10.00 0.62
C GLY A 52 2.43 10.14 -0.41
N ARG A 53 1.20 9.75 -0.01
CA ARG A 53 -0.02 9.85 -0.82
C ARG A 53 -0.40 11.30 -1.17
N GLN A 54 -0.10 12.26 -0.29
CA GLN A 54 -0.41 13.68 -0.49
C GLN A 54 0.15 14.22 -1.80
N SER A 55 1.35 13.79 -2.19
CA SER A 55 1.98 14.23 -3.44
C SER A 55 1.15 13.90 -4.69
N PHE A 56 0.43 12.79 -4.66
CA PHE A 56 -0.47 12.37 -5.72
C PHE A 56 -1.84 13.04 -5.59
N VAL A 57 -2.37 13.21 -4.39
CA VAL A 57 -3.61 13.98 -4.17
C VAL A 57 -3.47 15.41 -4.73
N ASP A 58 -2.36 16.09 -4.40
CA ASP A 58 -2.04 17.42 -4.92
C ASP A 58 -1.94 17.44 -6.45
N ARG A 59 -1.39 16.37 -7.04
CA ARG A 59 -1.30 16.17 -8.48
C ARG A 59 -2.69 16.07 -9.10
N VAL A 60 -3.53 15.17 -8.60
CA VAL A 60 -4.89 14.98 -9.12
C VAL A 60 -5.71 16.27 -8.98
N HIS A 61 -5.56 16.99 -7.87
CA HIS A 61 -6.20 18.29 -7.67
C HIS A 61 -5.79 19.29 -8.75
N PHE A 62 -4.48 19.43 -9.02
CA PHE A 62 -3.99 20.30 -10.08
C PHE A 62 -4.58 19.93 -11.45
N PHE A 63 -4.64 18.64 -11.80
CA PHE A 63 -5.22 18.22 -13.07
C PHE A 63 -6.72 18.48 -13.14
N LYS A 64 -7.46 18.25 -12.04
CA LYS A 64 -8.87 18.57 -11.92
C LYS A 64 -9.15 20.06 -12.17
N GLU A 65 -8.35 20.94 -11.59
CA GLU A 65 -8.47 22.40 -11.79
C GLU A 65 -8.17 22.86 -13.23
N ASN A 66 -7.49 22.02 -14.02
CA ASN A 66 -7.16 22.29 -15.41
C ASN A 66 -8.07 21.54 -16.40
N ILE A 67 -9.15 20.90 -15.94
CA ILE A 67 -10.18 20.33 -16.81
C ILE A 67 -10.95 21.47 -17.48
N GLN A 68 -11.15 21.38 -18.80
CA GLN A 68 -11.96 22.34 -19.56
C GLN A 68 -13.45 22.19 -19.20
N ASP A 69 -14.22 23.29 -19.30
CA ASP A 69 -15.68 23.27 -19.19
C ASP A 69 -16.29 23.59 -20.57
N PRO A 70 -16.98 22.65 -21.24
CA PRO A 70 -17.37 21.32 -20.78
C PRO A 70 -16.20 20.30 -20.73
N PRO A 71 -16.28 19.29 -19.83
CA PRO A 71 -15.27 18.24 -19.73
C PRO A 71 -15.05 17.51 -21.07
N ALA A 72 -13.81 17.51 -21.55
CA ALA A 72 -13.42 16.88 -22.80
C ALA A 72 -12.13 16.06 -22.60
N ALA A 73 -12.02 14.94 -23.31
CA ALA A 73 -10.83 14.09 -23.34
C ALA A 73 -9.58 14.90 -23.72
N LEU A 74 -8.49 14.67 -22.98
CA LEU A 74 -7.19 15.29 -23.23
C LEU A 74 -6.33 14.39 -24.11
N SER A 75 -5.70 14.99 -25.12
CA SER A 75 -4.69 14.30 -25.92
C SER A 75 -3.37 14.13 -25.14
N ASP A 76 -2.54 13.17 -25.56
CA ASP A 76 -1.20 12.96 -25.00
C ASP A 76 -0.35 14.23 -24.97
N GLY A 77 -0.49 15.08 -26.00
CA GLY A 77 0.22 16.36 -26.09
C GLY A 77 -0.25 17.38 -25.05
N GLU A 78 -1.55 17.42 -24.75
CA GLU A 78 -2.11 18.29 -23.73
C GLU A 78 -1.77 17.78 -22.32
N MET A 79 -1.84 16.46 -22.10
CA MET A 79 -1.39 15.84 -20.85
C MET A 79 0.08 16.16 -20.59
N ALA A 80 0.96 15.99 -21.58
CA ALA A 80 2.39 16.32 -21.46
C ALA A 80 2.62 17.80 -21.10
N GLN A 81 1.82 18.72 -21.65
CA GLN A 81 1.89 20.14 -21.29
C GLN A 81 1.45 20.40 -19.85
N LEU A 82 0.37 19.77 -19.40
CA LEU A 82 -0.09 19.88 -18.01
C LEU A 82 0.91 19.29 -17.03
N ILE A 83 1.51 18.14 -17.33
CA ILE A 83 2.58 17.53 -16.53
C ILE A 83 3.77 18.48 -16.43
N THR A 84 4.19 19.07 -17.56
CA THR A 84 5.29 20.03 -17.57
C THR A 84 4.98 21.26 -16.70
N ARG A 85 3.76 21.78 -16.74
CA ARG A 85 3.32 22.88 -15.87
C ARG A 85 3.29 22.47 -14.40
N PHE A 86 2.82 21.26 -14.10
CA PHE A 86 2.82 20.72 -12.74
C PHE A 86 4.23 20.64 -12.19
N ILE A 87 5.19 20.04 -12.90
CA ILE A 87 6.59 19.93 -12.48
C ILE A 87 7.21 21.33 -12.28
N ALA A 88 6.92 22.27 -13.19
CA ALA A 88 7.43 23.63 -13.13
C ALA A 88 6.80 24.50 -12.02
N ARG A 89 5.78 24.03 -11.28
CA ARG A 89 5.04 24.84 -10.29
C ARG A 89 5.93 25.41 -9.17
N HIS A 90 7.01 24.70 -8.83
CA HIS A 90 7.97 25.11 -7.78
C HIS A 90 9.13 25.95 -8.31
N GLN A 91 9.26 26.09 -9.63
CA GLN A 91 10.32 26.85 -10.28
C GLN A 91 10.39 28.33 -9.85
N PRO A 92 9.28 29.09 -9.73
CA PRO A 92 9.34 30.49 -9.30
C PRO A 92 9.79 30.64 -7.84
N GLU A 93 9.32 29.77 -6.92
CA GLU A 93 9.75 29.77 -5.52
C GLU A 93 11.26 29.45 -5.41
N LEU A 94 11.72 28.45 -6.18
CA LEU A 94 13.14 28.10 -6.24
C LEU A 94 14.00 29.26 -6.77
N ALA A 95 13.55 29.94 -7.83
CA ALA A 95 14.25 31.08 -8.41
C ALA A 95 14.32 32.26 -7.43
N GLN A 96 13.25 32.53 -6.68
CA GLN A 96 13.24 33.56 -5.64
C GLN A 96 14.26 33.25 -4.54
N LEU A 97 14.28 32.01 -4.02
CA LEU A 97 15.25 31.59 -3.00
C LEU A 97 16.69 31.71 -3.50
N GLN A 98 16.94 31.37 -4.76
CA GLN A 98 18.25 31.51 -5.38
C GLN A 98 18.67 32.96 -5.58
N GLN A 99 17.73 33.87 -5.88
CA GLN A 99 18.00 35.29 -6.04
C GLN A 99 18.29 35.99 -4.71
N GLU A 100 17.55 35.63 -3.66
CA GLU A 100 17.77 36.13 -2.30
C GLU A 100 19.09 35.63 -1.71
N ARG A 101 19.61 34.51 -2.24
CA ARG A 101 20.87 33.91 -1.81
C ARG A 101 22.06 34.75 -2.28
N ARG A 102 22.85 35.22 -1.32
CA ARG A 102 24.15 35.85 -1.60
C ARG A 102 25.12 34.83 -2.19
N PRO A 103 25.98 35.24 -3.15
CA PRO A 103 26.96 34.35 -3.76
C PRO A 103 27.86 33.72 -2.69
N GLY A 104 28.03 32.39 -2.75
CA GLY A 104 28.89 31.61 -1.84
C GLY A 104 28.21 31.06 -0.57
N ARG A 105 26.95 31.42 -0.27
CA ARG A 105 26.20 30.81 0.83
C ARG A 105 25.64 29.42 0.42
N PRO A 106 25.73 28.39 1.27
CA PRO A 106 25.07 27.10 1.02
C PRO A 106 23.55 27.25 0.79
N PRO A 107 22.93 26.38 -0.03
CA PRO A 107 21.47 26.37 -0.21
C PRO A 107 20.71 26.25 1.11
N VAL A 108 19.55 26.88 1.20
CA VAL A 108 18.66 26.69 2.35
C VAL A 108 17.95 25.34 2.20
N LYS A 109 17.62 24.66 3.30
CA LYS A 109 16.92 23.36 3.27
C LYS A 109 15.67 23.36 2.38
N ARG A 110 14.92 24.46 2.34
CA ARG A 110 13.75 24.63 1.45
C ARG A 110 14.14 24.60 -0.03
N GLU A 111 15.23 25.28 -0.40
CA GLU A 111 15.77 25.26 -1.77
C GLU A 111 16.16 23.84 -2.19
N GLU A 112 16.84 23.10 -1.31
CA GLU A 112 17.24 21.71 -1.57
C GLU A 112 16.03 20.79 -1.77
N VAL A 113 15.02 20.88 -0.89
CA VAL A 113 13.79 20.09 -0.96
C VAL A 113 13.00 20.38 -2.24
N LEU A 114 12.86 21.65 -2.64
CA LEU A 114 12.16 22.01 -3.87
C LEU A 114 12.90 21.51 -5.11
N ARG A 115 14.23 21.63 -5.11
CA ARG A 115 15.07 21.14 -6.21
C ARG A 115 14.96 19.62 -6.35
N GLU A 116 15.08 18.89 -5.25
CA GLU A 116 14.93 17.43 -5.23
C GLU A 116 13.54 16.99 -5.71
N LYS A 117 12.49 17.73 -5.32
CA LYS A 117 11.12 17.44 -5.74
C LYS A 117 10.94 17.63 -7.25
N ILE A 118 11.42 18.73 -7.81
CA ILE A 118 11.38 18.99 -9.27
C ILE A 118 12.15 17.89 -10.02
N GLU A 119 13.34 17.52 -9.54
CA GLU A 119 14.16 16.48 -10.16
C GLU A 119 13.52 15.09 -10.07
N ALA A 120 12.87 14.75 -8.95
CA ALA A 120 12.16 13.49 -8.78
C ALA A 120 10.96 13.39 -9.74
N GLU A 121 10.13 14.43 -9.82
CA GLU A 121 8.97 14.46 -10.72
C GLU A 121 9.39 14.51 -12.20
N GLY A 122 10.51 15.18 -12.53
CA GLY A 122 11.09 15.17 -13.87
C GLY A 122 11.55 13.79 -14.31
N ARG A 123 12.29 13.07 -13.45
CA ARG A 123 12.68 11.68 -13.70
C ARG A 123 11.47 10.75 -13.83
N GLU A 124 10.43 10.99 -13.04
CA GLU A 124 9.17 10.25 -13.17
C GLU A 124 8.59 10.45 -14.58
N PHE A 125 8.47 11.69 -15.06
CA PHE A 125 7.90 11.99 -16.38
C PHE A 125 8.69 11.41 -17.55
N GLU A 126 10.02 11.35 -17.44
CA GLU A 126 10.86 10.66 -18.43
C GLU A 126 10.55 9.16 -18.50
N SER A 127 10.22 8.54 -17.37
CA SER A 127 9.96 7.10 -17.25
C SER A 127 8.49 6.70 -17.33
N GLY A 128 7.57 7.68 -17.29
CA GLY A 128 6.13 7.50 -17.16
C GLY A 128 5.58 8.17 -15.89
N PHE A 129 4.78 9.22 -16.06
CA PHE A 129 4.20 10.02 -14.98
C PHE A 129 2.85 9.45 -14.54
N TRP A 130 2.72 9.02 -13.28
CA TRP A 130 1.49 8.36 -12.84
C TRP A 130 0.34 9.36 -12.63
N LEU A 131 -0.79 9.23 -13.34
CA LEU A 131 -1.99 10.06 -13.12
C LEU A 131 -3.29 9.33 -13.49
N PRO A 132 -4.47 9.83 -13.06
CA PRO A 132 -5.75 9.31 -13.55
C PRO A 132 -5.86 9.45 -15.07
N ASP A 133 -6.52 8.50 -15.73
CA ASP A 133 -6.64 8.50 -17.19
C ASP A 133 -7.48 9.68 -17.69
N MET A 134 -6.81 10.68 -18.27
CA MET A 134 -7.45 11.86 -18.84
C MET A 134 -7.82 11.69 -20.32
N SER A 135 -7.65 10.50 -20.88
CA SER A 135 -7.98 10.22 -22.29
C SER A 135 -9.47 9.89 -22.46
N ASP A 136 -10.12 9.45 -21.39
CA ASP A 136 -11.54 9.09 -21.36
C ASP A 136 -12.40 10.21 -20.76
N GLU A 137 -13.38 10.67 -21.54
CA GLU A 137 -14.31 11.72 -21.15
C GLU A 137 -15.17 11.31 -19.94
N GLU A 138 -15.53 10.04 -19.80
CA GLU A 138 -16.27 9.55 -18.64
C GLU A 138 -15.44 9.65 -17.37
N ASN A 139 -14.14 9.35 -17.47
CA ASN A 139 -13.23 9.44 -16.34
C ASN A 139 -13.03 10.89 -15.89
N ILE A 140 -12.87 11.81 -16.84
CA ILE A 140 -12.79 13.25 -16.55
C ILE A 140 -14.06 13.76 -15.87
N LYS A 141 -15.26 13.33 -16.31
CA LYS A 141 -16.52 13.71 -15.67
C LYS A 141 -16.61 13.24 -14.22
N LYS A 142 -16.10 12.04 -13.92
CA LYS A 142 -15.99 11.53 -12.55
C LYS A 142 -14.97 12.36 -11.76
N LEU A 143 -13.80 12.63 -12.34
CA LEU A 143 -12.72 13.38 -11.70
C LEU A 143 -13.12 14.82 -11.38
N ALA A 144 -13.91 15.46 -12.25
CA ALA A 144 -14.48 16.78 -12.02
C ALA A 144 -15.36 16.83 -10.75
N LYS A 145 -15.98 15.71 -10.36
CA LYS A 145 -16.82 15.56 -9.17
C LYS A 145 -16.08 14.97 -7.97
N TRP A 146 -14.81 14.61 -8.12
CA TRP A 146 -14.01 14.02 -7.06
C TRP A 146 -13.93 14.94 -5.83
N ASN A 147 -14.06 14.35 -4.63
CA ASN A 147 -14.16 15.06 -3.36
C ASN A 147 -12.81 15.51 -2.76
N GLY A 148 -11.69 15.21 -3.42
CA GLY A 148 -10.35 15.58 -2.94
C GLY A 148 -9.72 14.55 -1.99
N GLU A 149 -10.37 13.41 -1.80
CA GLU A 149 -9.98 12.41 -0.81
C GLU A 149 -9.23 11.24 -1.44
N TRP A 150 -8.22 10.70 -0.75
CA TRP A 150 -7.44 9.55 -1.26
C TRP A 150 -8.28 8.27 -1.33
N SER A 151 -9.20 8.06 -0.39
CA SER A 151 -10.07 6.88 -0.31
C SER A 151 -10.92 6.68 -1.57
N SER A 152 -11.33 7.76 -2.22
CA SER A 152 -12.12 7.71 -3.46
C SER A 152 -11.26 7.56 -4.72
N MET A 153 -9.93 7.54 -4.59
CA MET A 153 -8.99 7.46 -5.71
C MET A 153 -8.89 6.06 -6.33
N THR A 154 -9.24 5.01 -5.58
CA THR A 154 -9.21 3.59 -6.00
C THR A 154 -10.14 3.31 -7.19
N PHE A 155 -11.11 4.20 -7.45
CA PHE A 155 -12.12 4.04 -8.51
C PHE A 155 -11.72 4.62 -9.88
N TYR A 156 -10.57 5.31 -9.99
CA TYR A 156 -10.17 5.96 -11.24
C TYR A 156 -9.16 5.09 -11.99
N PRO A 157 -9.44 4.72 -13.26
CA PRO A 157 -8.44 4.19 -14.17
C PRO A 157 -7.22 5.12 -14.20
N GLN A 158 -6.03 4.54 -14.21
CA GLN A 158 -4.76 5.26 -14.13
C GLN A 158 -3.98 5.09 -15.44
N CYS A 159 -3.28 6.13 -15.89
CA CYS A 159 -2.39 6.12 -17.04
C CYS A 159 -0.98 6.64 -16.68
N SER A 160 -0.02 6.39 -17.57
CA SER A 160 1.38 6.78 -17.38
C SER A 160 1.97 7.39 -18.66
N PRO A 161 1.55 8.61 -19.05
CA PRO A 161 2.15 9.32 -20.16
C PRO A 161 3.62 9.58 -19.89
N SER A 162 4.45 9.37 -20.91
CA SER A 162 5.87 9.67 -20.89
C SER A 162 6.16 10.92 -21.69
N ALA A 163 7.29 11.58 -21.39
CA ALA A 163 7.76 12.68 -22.20
C ALA A 163 7.87 12.25 -23.67
N PRO A 164 7.44 13.08 -24.64
CA PRO A 164 7.60 12.78 -26.05
C PRO A 164 9.09 12.53 -26.33
N SER A 165 9.42 11.29 -26.71
CA SER A 165 10.80 10.92 -27.03
C SER A 165 11.30 11.90 -28.10
N PRO A 166 12.43 12.60 -27.89
CA PRO A 166 13.07 13.30 -28.97
C PRO A 166 13.51 12.22 -29.95
N ALA A 167 12.67 11.98 -30.96
CA ALA A 167 13.02 11.19 -32.13
C ALA A 167 14.44 11.59 -32.49
N ARG A 168 15.37 10.62 -32.46
CA ARG A 168 16.78 10.82 -32.78
C ARG A 168 16.85 11.60 -34.10
N PHE A 169 16.99 12.92 -34.00
CA PHE A 169 17.49 13.76 -35.08
C PHE A 169 18.94 13.33 -35.22
N ARG A 170 19.14 12.27 -36.00
CA ARG A 170 20.45 11.93 -36.54
C ARG A 170 20.80 13.12 -37.42
N ALA A 171 21.68 13.98 -36.91
CA ALA A 171 22.29 15.02 -37.69
C ALA A 171 22.78 14.40 -39.02
N PRO A 172 22.47 14.99 -40.19
CA PRO A 172 23.03 14.51 -41.43
C PRO A 172 24.55 14.72 -41.36
N SER A 173 25.29 13.63 -41.28
CA SER A 173 26.74 13.64 -41.49
C SER A 173 27.05 14.22 -42.89
N PRO A 174 28.13 15.01 -43.05
CA PRO A 174 28.44 15.67 -44.30
C PRO A 174 28.86 14.66 -45.38
N ASP A 175 28.23 14.76 -46.55
CA ASP A 175 28.54 13.99 -47.76
C ASP A 175 29.98 14.25 -48.26
N PRO A 176 30.62 13.25 -48.89
CA PRO A 176 31.49 13.47 -50.04
C PRO A 176 30.73 13.22 -51.36
N LEU A 177 30.95 14.15 -52.31
CA LEU A 177 30.40 14.23 -53.67
C LEU A 177 30.90 13.07 -54.62
N PRO A 178 30.54 13.03 -55.92
CA PRO A 178 29.44 12.21 -56.47
C PRO A 178 29.91 11.24 -57.57
N SER A 179 29.10 10.22 -57.88
CA SER A 179 29.16 9.54 -59.18
C SER A 179 27.77 9.06 -59.61
N LEU A 180 27.29 9.67 -60.70
CA LEU A 180 26.10 9.37 -61.52
C LEU A 180 26.33 8.10 -62.39
N PRO A 181 25.34 7.65 -63.20
CA PRO A 181 23.99 7.17 -62.84
C PRO A 181 23.72 5.79 -63.48
N ASP A 182 22.64 5.10 -63.08
CA ASP A 182 21.77 4.39 -64.02
C ASP A 182 20.42 4.04 -63.37
N GLN A 183 19.35 4.37 -64.09
CA GLN A 183 17.94 4.00 -63.87
C GLN A 183 17.51 3.08 -65.03
N PRO A 184 16.25 2.59 -65.14
CA PRO A 184 15.15 2.42 -64.17
C PRO A 184 14.53 1.01 -64.26
N SER A 185 13.60 0.63 -63.35
CA SER A 185 12.46 -0.23 -63.72
C SER A 185 11.36 -0.32 -62.65
N GLN A 186 10.25 0.40 -62.93
CA GLN A 186 8.83 -0.02 -62.86
C GLN A 186 8.16 -0.43 -61.51
N ASN A 187 7.27 0.45 -61.04
CA ASN A 187 5.92 0.15 -60.50
C ASN A 187 4.95 -0.18 -61.67
N PRO A 188 3.64 -0.56 -61.52
CA PRO A 188 2.72 -0.43 -60.35
C PRO A 188 1.67 -1.56 -60.15
N ALA A 189 0.88 -1.48 -59.06
CA ALA A 189 -0.58 -1.80 -58.94
C ALA A 189 -0.95 -1.92 -57.46
N SER A 190 -1.63 -0.96 -56.82
CA SER A 190 -3.10 -0.75 -56.76
C SER A 190 -3.92 -1.92 -56.18
N SER A 191 -4.46 -1.74 -54.97
CA SER A 191 -5.85 -2.10 -54.64
C SER A 191 -6.28 -1.44 -53.33
N SER A 192 -7.34 -0.64 -53.41
CA SER A 192 -8.10 -0.10 -52.29
C SER A 192 -8.91 -1.21 -51.64
N GLN A 193 -9.00 -1.24 -50.30
CA GLN A 193 -10.23 -1.60 -49.61
C GLN A 193 -10.41 -0.71 -48.38
N HIS A 194 -11.57 -0.06 -48.34
CA HIS A 194 -12.16 0.53 -47.14
C HIS A 194 -12.34 -0.54 -46.06
N GLY A 195 -11.87 -0.26 -44.85
CA GLY A 195 -12.18 -1.02 -43.65
C GLY A 195 -12.10 -0.08 -42.46
N SER A 196 -13.22 0.13 -41.80
CA SER A 196 -13.38 0.86 -40.54
C SER A 196 -12.38 0.36 -39.49
N VAL A 197 -11.49 1.23 -39.02
CA VAL A 197 -10.59 0.95 -37.90
C VAL A 197 -11.12 1.72 -36.69
N LEU A 198 -11.85 1.02 -35.83
CA LEU A 198 -11.94 1.40 -34.43
C LEU A 198 -10.53 1.19 -33.85
N PRO A 199 -9.92 2.17 -33.18
CA PRO A 199 -8.62 1.96 -32.57
C PRO A 199 -8.74 0.92 -31.45
N ASP A 200 -7.84 -0.06 -31.53
CA ASP A 200 -7.71 -1.21 -30.64
C ASP A 200 -7.33 -0.76 -29.22
N MET A 201 -8.31 -0.81 -28.32
CA MET A 201 -8.25 -0.45 -26.89
C MET A 201 -7.28 -1.30 -26.05
N PHE A 202 -6.53 -2.23 -26.65
CA PHE A 202 -5.99 -3.39 -25.93
C PHE A 202 -4.46 -3.51 -25.91
N THR A 203 -3.73 -2.41 -26.08
CA THR A 203 -2.27 -2.42 -25.86
C THR A 203 -1.82 -1.24 -25.00
N LEU A 204 -2.12 -1.28 -23.69
CA LEU A 204 -1.51 -0.38 -22.71
C LEU A 204 -0.44 -1.12 -21.88
N PRO A 205 0.76 -0.51 -21.68
CA PRO A 205 1.88 -1.12 -20.96
C PRO A 205 1.71 -1.03 -19.44
N LEU A 206 2.29 -2.04 -18.77
CA LEU A 206 2.38 -2.30 -17.33
C LEU A 206 2.31 -1.08 -16.38
N LEU A 207 1.27 -1.10 -15.53
CA LEU A 207 1.01 -0.15 -14.44
C LEU A 207 2.03 -0.29 -13.29
N LEU A 208 2.43 0.85 -12.72
CA LEU A 208 3.46 1.02 -11.70
C LEU A 208 3.04 0.41 -10.35
N SER A 209 3.83 -0.53 -9.83
CA SER A 209 3.61 -1.20 -8.54
C SER A 209 3.85 -0.26 -7.34
N PRO A 210 3.13 -0.43 -6.21
CA PRO A 210 3.39 0.32 -4.97
C PRO A 210 4.83 0.10 -4.50
N ARG A 211 5.50 1.13 -3.97
CA ARG A 211 6.92 1.08 -3.54
C ARG A 211 7.07 1.12 -2.02
N PRO A 212 7.86 0.21 -1.41
CA PRO A 212 8.37 0.40 -0.06
C PRO A 212 9.41 1.53 -0.01
N GLU A 213 9.33 2.41 0.99
CA GLU A 213 10.21 3.58 1.11
C GLU A 213 11.69 3.26 1.48
N ARG A 214 12.06 2.00 1.74
CA ARG A 214 13.46 1.59 1.98
C ARG A 214 13.80 0.20 1.43
N ASP A 215 14.98 0.11 0.79
CA ASP A 215 15.80 -1.06 0.43
C ASP A 215 15.18 -2.28 -0.29
N TRP A 216 13.88 -2.32 -0.53
CA TRP A 216 13.26 -3.28 -1.45
C TRP A 216 13.40 -2.73 -2.89
N ASN A 217 14.53 -3.02 -3.55
CA ASN A 217 14.69 -2.75 -4.98
C ASN A 217 13.68 -3.58 -5.78
N LEU A 218 12.51 -2.99 -6.01
CA LEU A 218 11.26 -3.67 -6.31
C LEU A 218 11.20 -4.39 -7.66
N ARG A 219 12.03 -3.98 -8.63
CA ARG A 219 11.94 -4.51 -10.01
C ARG A 219 12.63 -5.86 -10.22
N ASP A 220 13.59 -6.24 -9.37
CA ASP A 220 14.35 -7.50 -9.50
C ASP A 220 13.94 -8.57 -8.47
N SER A 221 13.04 -8.23 -7.53
CA SER A 221 12.78 -8.99 -6.30
C SER A 221 11.39 -9.63 -6.21
N ILE A 222 10.38 -9.02 -6.83
CA ILE A 222 9.00 -9.52 -6.84
C ILE A 222 8.81 -10.53 -7.97
N GLN A 223 8.45 -11.75 -7.60
CA GLN A 223 8.01 -12.80 -8.51
C GLN A 223 6.51 -13.02 -8.26
N HIS A 224 5.69 -12.59 -9.21
CA HIS A 224 4.29 -13.03 -9.31
C HIS A 224 4.08 -13.51 -10.74
N LYS A 225 3.21 -14.50 -10.92
CA LYS A 225 2.76 -14.91 -12.25
C LYS A 225 1.34 -14.40 -12.47
N GLU A 226 1.04 -14.07 -13.72
CA GLU A 226 -0.29 -13.67 -14.11
C GLU A 226 -1.25 -14.85 -13.94
N GLY A 227 -2.32 -14.68 -13.17
CA GLY A 227 -3.36 -15.69 -12.93
C GLY A 227 -3.03 -16.68 -11.83
N GLU A 228 -1.94 -16.43 -11.09
CA GLU A 228 -1.69 -17.05 -9.80
C GLU A 228 -1.91 -16.02 -8.70
N ASP A 229 -2.51 -16.47 -7.59
CA ASP A 229 -2.81 -15.61 -6.44
C ASP A 229 -1.60 -15.38 -5.53
N GLU A 230 -0.55 -16.20 -5.64
CA GLU A 230 0.65 -16.06 -4.80
C GLU A 230 1.56 -14.93 -5.31
N VAL A 231 1.95 -14.04 -4.40
CA VAL A 231 2.99 -13.04 -4.62
C VAL A 231 4.19 -13.37 -3.75
N VAL A 232 5.38 -13.42 -4.36
CA VAL A 232 6.62 -13.77 -3.67
C VAL A 232 7.64 -12.65 -3.81
N LEU A 233 8.15 -12.16 -2.68
CA LEU A 233 9.27 -11.22 -2.63
C LEU A 233 10.51 -11.98 -2.15
N THR A 234 11.64 -11.76 -2.83
CA THR A 234 12.91 -12.40 -2.45
C THR A 234 14.00 -11.37 -2.24
N ARG A 235 14.80 -11.57 -1.20
CA ARG A 235 15.89 -10.67 -0.81
C ARG A 235 17.03 -11.48 -0.18
N THR A 236 18.23 -10.90 -0.18
CA THR A 236 19.37 -11.43 0.58
C THR A 236 19.76 -10.47 1.68
N PHE A 237 20.16 -11.00 2.84
CA PHE A 237 20.64 -10.21 3.98
C PHE A 237 21.83 -10.95 4.62
N GLY A 238 23.04 -10.45 4.39
CA GLY A 238 24.25 -11.16 4.79
C GLY A 238 24.37 -12.53 4.10
N ASP A 239 24.42 -13.60 4.89
CA ASP A 239 24.43 -15.01 4.43
C ASP A 239 23.04 -15.64 4.34
N GLU A 240 21.99 -14.84 4.55
CA GLU A 240 20.60 -15.30 4.61
C GLU A 240 19.84 -15.00 3.33
N LYS A 241 19.03 -15.96 2.87
CA LYS A 241 18.06 -15.77 1.80
C LYS A 241 16.68 -15.65 2.41
N ILE A 242 16.02 -14.53 2.17
CA ILE A 242 14.70 -14.20 2.71
C ILE A 242 13.68 -14.29 1.59
N ARG A 243 12.62 -15.04 1.83
CA ARG A 243 11.43 -15.11 0.98
C ARG A 243 10.23 -14.65 1.80
N VAL A 244 9.43 -13.77 1.24
CA VAL A 244 8.16 -13.31 1.81
C VAL A 244 7.07 -13.67 0.81
N ALA A 245 6.07 -14.42 1.23
CA ALA A 245 4.96 -14.86 0.37
C ALA A 245 3.62 -14.50 1.00
N PHE A 246 2.68 -14.01 0.19
CA PHE A 246 1.30 -13.72 0.57
C PHE A 246 0.36 -14.01 -0.61
N SER A 247 -0.93 -14.21 -0.33
CA SER A 247 -1.95 -14.54 -1.34
C SER A 247 -3.02 -13.46 -1.42
N LEU A 248 -3.67 -13.32 -2.57
CA LEU A 248 -4.86 -12.45 -2.70
C LEU A 248 -6.07 -13.01 -1.94
N SER A 249 -6.18 -14.35 -1.83
CA SER A 249 -7.35 -15.01 -1.22
C SER A 249 -7.57 -14.61 0.25
N ASP A 250 -6.52 -14.14 0.94
CA ASP A 250 -6.58 -13.73 2.34
C ASP A 250 -7.52 -12.53 2.59
N ILE A 251 -7.81 -11.71 1.56
CA ILE A 251 -8.78 -10.59 1.66
C ILE A 251 -10.20 -11.04 1.27
N GLN A 252 -10.35 -12.00 0.35
CA GLN A 252 -11.64 -12.44 -0.18
C GLN A 252 -12.46 -13.31 0.80
N ASP A 253 -11.80 -14.15 1.61
CA ASP A 253 -12.48 -15.06 2.55
C ASP A 253 -13.30 -14.34 3.65
N LEU A 254 -13.17 -13.02 3.80
CA LEU A 254 -13.85 -12.26 4.87
C LEU A 254 -14.93 -11.30 4.36
N THR A 255 -14.95 -10.92 3.08
CA THR A 255 -16.05 -10.13 2.48
C THR A 255 -17.35 -10.92 2.47
N GLU A 256 -17.29 -12.25 2.34
CA GLU A 256 -18.48 -13.11 2.41
C GLU A 256 -19.03 -13.25 3.84
N ASN A 257 -18.19 -13.11 4.87
CA ASN A 257 -18.59 -13.33 6.27
C ASN A 257 -19.29 -12.10 6.89
N ASP A 258 -19.00 -10.88 6.42
CA ASP A 258 -19.72 -9.66 6.86
C ASP A 258 -21.12 -9.56 6.22
N SER A 259 -21.30 -10.09 5.00
CA SER A 259 -22.63 -10.12 4.37
C SER A 259 -23.61 -11.05 5.09
N ALA A 260 -23.12 -12.00 5.90
CA ALA A 260 -23.93 -12.92 6.71
C ALA A 260 -24.30 -12.36 8.10
N LEU A 261 -23.62 -11.30 8.58
CA LEU A 261 -23.88 -10.67 9.88
C LEU A 261 -24.87 -9.49 9.79
N ALA A 262 -25.22 -9.07 8.58
CA ALA A 262 -26.17 -7.98 8.34
C ALA A 262 -27.65 -8.40 8.51
N ASP A 263 -27.95 -9.69 8.64
CA ASP A 263 -29.34 -10.22 8.56
C ASP A 263 -29.90 -10.74 9.90
N GLU A 264 -29.23 -10.52 11.05
CA GLU A 264 -29.72 -10.93 12.38
C GLU A 264 -29.78 -9.76 13.39
N HIS A 265 -30.27 -8.59 12.96
CA HIS A 265 -30.60 -7.51 13.89
C HIS A 265 -32.05 -7.03 13.76
N ASP A 266 -32.99 -7.96 13.82
CA ASP A 266 -34.36 -7.66 14.24
C ASP A 266 -34.80 -8.72 15.28
N ASP A 267 -35.54 -8.28 16.28
CA ASP A 267 -36.12 -9.07 17.39
C ASP A 267 -35.26 -9.40 18.62
N LEU A 268 -35.02 -8.43 19.53
CA LEU A 268 -34.98 -8.71 20.97
C LEU A 268 -35.52 -7.53 21.82
N ASP A 269 -36.83 -7.29 21.72
CA ASP A 269 -37.61 -6.69 22.83
C ASP A 269 -38.04 -7.80 23.80
N ALA A 270 -37.51 -7.82 25.02
CA ALA A 270 -38.11 -8.57 26.13
C ALA A 270 -37.68 -8.06 27.52
N PRO A 271 -38.54 -8.23 28.55
CA PRO A 271 -38.80 -7.19 29.53
C PRO A 271 -38.14 -7.39 30.89
N THR A 272 -38.12 -6.27 31.62
CA THR A 272 -37.78 -6.06 33.03
C THR A 272 -38.37 -7.13 33.97
N ASN A 273 -37.54 -7.69 34.86
CA ASN A 273 -38.03 -8.53 35.96
C ASN A 273 -37.46 -8.02 37.29
N GLU A 274 -38.32 -7.36 38.06
CA GLU A 274 -38.10 -6.97 39.45
C GLU A 274 -37.95 -8.21 40.33
N ARG A 275 -36.88 -8.30 41.12
CA ARG A 275 -36.94 -8.95 42.44
C ARG A 275 -36.06 -8.24 43.47
N GLN A 276 -36.76 -7.77 44.49
CA GLN A 276 -36.36 -7.16 45.75
C GLN A 276 -35.76 -8.20 46.72
N ASP A 277 -34.62 -7.91 47.38
CA ASP A 277 -34.51 -7.94 48.86
C ASP A 277 -33.17 -7.42 49.42
N ARG A 278 -33.28 -6.72 50.56
CA ARG A 278 -32.34 -6.50 51.69
C ARG A 278 -31.02 -5.72 51.54
N GLY A 279 -31.13 -4.42 51.84
CA GLY A 279 -30.79 -3.92 53.18
C GLY A 279 -29.31 -3.73 53.54
N SER A 280 -28.78 -2.54 53.27
CA SER A 280 -27.83 -1.83 54.16
C SER A 280 -27.76 -0.36 53.75
N GLN A 281 -28.21 0.52 54.64
CA GLN A 281 -28.12 1.97 54.52
C GLN A 281 -26.66 2.41 54.72
N VAL A 282 -26.07 3.05 53.70
CA VAL A 282 -24.85 3.86 53.82
C VAL A 282 -25.24 5.30 53.46
N PRO A 283 -24.90 6.33 54.25
CA PRO A 283 -25.26 7.70 53.92
C PRO A 283 -24.38 8.19 52.76
N VAL A 284 -25.01 8.52 51.63
CA VAL A 284 -24.36 9.15 50.48
C VAL A 284 -24.20 10.64 50.80
N ALA A 285 -22.96 11.13 50.80
CA ALA A 285 -22.66 12.55 50.91
C ALA A 285 -23.03 13.28 49.59
N PRO A 286 -23.36 14.58 49.62
CA PRO A 286 -23.84 15.29 48.45
C PRO A 286 -22.76 15.31 47.36
N GLU A 287 -23.12 14.88 46.15
CA GLU A 287 -22.25 14.92 44.99
C GLU A 287 -21.81 16.35 44.69
N GLU A 288 -20.50 16.53 44.55
CA GLU A 288 -19.88 17.76 44.09
C GLU A 288 -20.20 17.92 42.60
N LYS A 289 -20.86 19.02 42.23
CA LYS A 289 -21.13 19.35 40.83
C LYS A 289 -19.79 19.56 40.11
N VAL A 290 -19.44 18.63 39.23
CA VAL A 290 -18.38 18.83 38.23
C VAL A 290 -18.82 20.00 37.35
N SER A 291 -17.92 20.97 37.16
CA SER A 291 -18.16 22.17 36.36
C SER A 291 -18.18 21.85 34.86
N GLU A 292 -19.03 22.57 34.14
CA GLU A 292 -19.29 22.53 32.69
C GLU A 292 -18.03 22.75 31.81
N ALA A 293 -16.88 23.08 32.39
CA ALA A 293 -15.59 23.22 31.71
C ALA A 293 -14.84 21.90 31.49
N ASP A 294 -15.26 20.78 32.12
CA ASP A 294 -14.66 19.45 31.90
C ASP A 294 -15.50 18.59 30.92
N GLN A 295 -16.51 19.17 30.26
CA GLN A 295 -17.47 18.45 29.41
C GLN A 295 -17.32 18.73 27.90
N GLU A 296 -16.30 19.48 27.49
CA GLU A 296 -16.05 19.81 26.08
C GLU A 296 -14.68 19.29 25.62
N GLU A 297 -14.45 17.97 25.68
CA GLU A 297 -13.44 17.31 24.83
C GLU A 297 -13.69 15.80 24.63
N GLU A 298 -14.95 15.35 24.68
CA GLU A 298 -15.33 13.99 24.26
C GLU A 298 -16.33 14.05 23.11
N GLY A 299 -15.80 14.32 21.92
CA GLY A 299 -16.54 14.21 20.66
C GLY A 299 -15.57 14.38 19.51
N PHE A 300 -15.59 13.43 18.57
CA PHE A 300 -14.62 13.18 17.50
C PHE A 300 -13.44 12.30 17.88
N GLU A 301 -13.64 10.98 17.77
CA GLU A 301 -12.67 10.06 17.16
C GLU A 301 -13.22 8.62 17.21
N ASP A 302 -14.30 8.29 16.48
CA ASP A 302 -14.66 6.88 16.20
C ASP A 302 -15.68 6.69 15.06
N GLU A 303 -15.78 7.63 14.11
CA GLU A 303 -16.47 7.39 12.84
C GLU A 303 -15.41 7.39 11.72
N ASP A 304 -15.37 6.29 10.95
CA ASP A 304 -14.61 6.09 9.70
C ASP A 304 -13.17 5.56 9.74
N LYS A 305 -12.76 4.77 10.75
CA LYS A 305 -11.64 3.84 10.55
C LYS A 305 -12.15 2.60 9.80
N VAL A 306 -11.99 2.60 8.47
CA VAL A 306 -12.14 1.38 7.66
C VAL A 306 -11.25 0.30 8.30
N PRO A 307 -11.79 -0.85 8.72
CA PRO A 307 -10.99 -1.87 9.38
C PRO A 307 -9.88 -2.36 8.44
N SER A 308 -8.62 -2.26 8.88
CA SER A 308 -7.49 -2.82 8.12
C SER A 308 -7.62 -4.33 8.08
N TYR A 309 -7.69 -4.89 6.87
CA TYR A 309 -7.82 -6.33 6.65
C TYR A 309 -6.51 -7.06 7.00
N PRO A 310 -6.57 -8.13 7.82
CA PRO A 310 -5.38 -8.88 8.18
C PRO A 310 -4.88 -9.73 6.98
N ALA A 311 -3.75 -9.37 6.40
CA ALA A 311 -3.10 -10.15 5.34
C ALA A 311 -2.15 -11.19 5.94
N ARG A 312 -2.28 -12.46 5.56
CA ARG A 312 -1.34 -13.50 6.03
C ARG A 312 -0.07 -13.46 5.20
N ILE A 313 1.06 -13.51 5.89
CA ILE A 313 2.39 -13.47 5.28
C ILE A 313 3.22 -14.62 5.81
N SER A 314 3.72 -15.46 4.90
CA SER A 314 4.70 -16.50 5.19
C SER A 314 6.10 -15.98 4.90
N VAL A 315 6.95 -15.88 5.92
CA VAL A 315 8.35 -15.47 5.80
C VAL A 315 9.24 -16.69 5.95
N THR A 316 10.08 -16.97 4.96
CA THR A 316 11.09 -18.03 5.02
C THR A 316 12.48 -17.43 5.01
N ILE A 317 13.29 -17.74 6.03
CA ILE A 317 14.68 -17.31 6.16
C ILE A 317 15.57 -18.55 6.08
N GLU A 318 16.30 -18.67 4.98
CA GLU A 318 17.22 -19.76 4.70
C GLU A 318 18.67 -19.35 5.00
N LYS A 319 19.42 -20.24 5.65
CA LYS A 319 20.86 -20.11 5.88
C LYS A 319 21.61 -21.25 5.23
N LYS A 320 22.68 -20.92 4.50
CA LYS A 320 23.51 -21.94 3.82
C LYS A 320 23.98 -23.01 4.80
N GLY A 321 23.55 -24.26 4.56
CA GLY A 321 23.93 -25.42 5.37
C GLY A 321 23.28 -25.51 6.76
N LYS A 322 22.38 -24.58 7.12
CA LYS A 322 21.73 -24.53 8.46
C LYS A 322 20.20 -24.65 8.40
N GLY A 323 19.65 -25.06 7.26
CA GLY A 323 18.21 -25.20 7.07
C GLY A 323 17.49 -23.86 6.82
N ALA A 324 16.17 -23.87 7.06
CA ALA A 324 15.30 -22.72 6.89
C ALA A 324 14.34 -22.56 8.07
N MET A 325 14.14 -21.31 8.49
CA MET A 325 13.13 -20.93 9.46
C MET A 325 11.93 -20.37 8.72
N GLN A 326 10.74 -20.92 8.96
CA GLN A 326 9.48 -20.40 8.44
C GLN A 326 8.74 -19.70 9.56
N ILE A 327 8.30 -18.48 9.30
CA ILE A 327 7.58 -17.64 10.23
C ILE A 327 6.22 -17.33 9.60
N GLU A 328 5.16 -17.74 10.27
CA GLU A 328 3.80 -17.36 9.89
C GLU A 328 3.45 -16.07 10.59
N THR A 329 3.06 -15.06 9.81
CA THR A 329 2.76 -13.73 10.31
C THR A 329 1.45 -13.19 9.74
N ILE A 330 0.88 -12.20 10.41
CA ILE A 330 -0.27 -11.44 9.94
C ILE A 330 0.15 -9.98 9.87
N ALA A 331 0.03 -9.36 8.69
CA ALA A 331 0.10 -7.93 8.52
C ALA A 331 -1.28 -7.31 8.77
N GLN A 332 -1.39 -6.44 9.77
CA GLN A 332 -2.62 -5.71 10.04
C GLN A 332 -2.28 -4.36 10.65
N ASP A 333 -2.96 -3.30 10.18
CA ASP A 333 -2.74 -1.92 10.62
C ASP A 333 -1.28 -1.46 10.47
N GLY A 334 -0.43 -2.07 9.64
CA GLY A 334 1.00 -1.71 9.61
C GLY A 334 1.84 -2.34 10.72
N PHE A 335 1.36 -3.43 11.33
CA PHE A 335 2.16 -4.34 12.14
C PHE A 335 2.31 -5.71 11.52
N ILE A 336 3.46 -6.33 11.80
CA ILE A 336 3.67 -7.76 11.62
C ILE A 336 3.43 -8.46 12.96
N GLN A 337 2.38 -9.26 13.05
CA GLN A 337 2.13 -10.14 14.19
C GLN A 337 2.62 -11.56 13.86
N ILE A 338 3.58 -12.07 14.64
CA ILE A 338 4.04 -13.46 14.52
C ILE A 338 3.02 -14.40 15.15
N GLN A 339 2.58 -15.41 14.40
CA GLN A 339 1.69 -16.48 14.87
C GLN A 339 2.50 -17.70 15.30
N ASN A 340 3.44 -18.11 14.45
CA ASN A 340 4.17 -19.35 14.63
C ASN A 340 5.57 -19.27 13.99
N VAL A 341 6.51 -20.04 14.53
CA VAL A 341 7.90 -20.13 14.05
C VAL A 341 8.29 -21.61 13.96
N GLY A 342 8.38 -22.10 12.72
CA GLY A 342 8.82 -23.45 12.38
C GLY A 342 10.27 -23.48 11.91
N TYR A 343 10.94 -24.61 12.11
CA TYR A 343 12.29 -24.86 11.61
C TYR A 343 12.35 -26.13 10.77
N PHE A 344 12.98 -26.02 9.61
CA PHE A 344 13.21 -27.12 8.69
C PHE A 344 14.70 -27.31 8.48
N ALA A 345 15.19 -28.53 8.72
CA ALA A 345 16.61 -28.85 8.51
C ALA A 345 17.05 -28.71 7.04
N LYS A 346 16.09 -28.82 6.09
CA LYS A 346 16.33 -28.62 4.66
C LYS A 346 15.46 -27.48 4.14
N ALA A 347 16.08 -26.53 3.43
CA ALA A 347 15.39 -25.37 2.87
C ALA A 347 14.29 -25.74 1.86
N ASP A 348 14.46 -26.85 1.13
CA ASP A 348 13.48 -27.33 0.14
C ASP A 348 12.12 -27.69 0.74
N LEU A 349 12.06 -27.98 2.05
CA LEU A 349 10.81 -28.30 2.73
C LEU A 349 10.03 -27.05 3.15
N ALA A 350 10.72 -25.91 3.35
CA ALA A 350 10.07 -24.67 3.73
C ALA A 350 9.25 -24.09 2.56
N ASN A 351 9.73 -24.26 1.31
CA ASN A 351 9.12 -23.75 0.09
C ASN A 351 8.54 -24.89 -0.77
N ALA A 352 7.79 -25.80 -0.15
CA ALA A 352 7.30 -27.03 -0.79
C ALA A 352 6.40 -26.74 -2.01
N ALA A 353 6.97 -26.78 -3.22
CA ALA A 353 6.23 -26.61 -4.46
C ALA A 353 5.50 -27.88 -4.94
N SER A 354 5.59 -29.00 -4.21
CA SER A 354 4.93 -30.26 -4.54
C SER A 354 4.11 -30.80 -3.39
N ALA A 355 3.01 -31.49 -3.69
CA ALA A 355 2.09 -32.06 -2.71
C ALA A 355 2.78 -33.01 -1.70
N GLU A 356 3.76 -33.80 -2.15
CA GLU A 356 4.52 -34.70 -1.26
C GLU A 356 5.40 -33.95 -0.26
N LYS A 357 6.03 -32.85 -0.69
CA LYS A 357 6.85 -32.00 0.17
C LYS A 357 5.98 -31.23 1.15
N GLU A 358 4.81 -30.78 0.71
CA GLU A 358 3.81 -30.10 1.55
C GLU A 358 3.29 -31.04 2.65
N TRP A 359 2.95 -32.27 2.29
CA TRP A 359 2.52 -33.27 3.26
C TRP A 359 3.61 -33.60 4.29
N THR A 360 4.86 -33.69 3.83
CA THR A 360 6.02 -33.89 4.72
C THR A 360 6.22 -32.69 5.65
N ARG A 361 5.99 -31.47 5.16
CA ARG A 361 6.04 -30.22 5.95
C ARG A 361 4.99 -30.22 7.05
N GLN A 362 3.75 -30.55 6.73
CA GLN A 362 2.63 -30.62 7.67
C GLN A 362 2.81 -31.69 8.75
N SER A 363 3.56 -32.76 8.42
CA SER A 363 3.90 -33.82 9.36
C SER A 363 4.99 -33.42 10.37
N LEU A 364 5.70 -32.30 10.15
CA LEU A 364 6.75 -31.81 11.03
C LEU A 364 6.20 -30.85 12.09
N TYR A 365 6.81 -30.87 13.27
CA TYR A 365 6.43 -29.98 14.35
C TYR A 365 6.66 -28.52 13.95
N SER A 366 5.58 -27.76 13.86
CA SER A 366 5.60 -26.38 13.37
C SER A 366 5.98 -25.35 14.44
N GLY A 367 6.24 -25.77 15.68
CA GLY A 367 6.48 -24.90 16.81
C GLY A 367 5.25 -24.71 17.70
N PRO A 368 5.42 -24.21 18.95
CA PRO A 368 4.31 -23.81 19.78
C PRO A 368 3.73 -22.48 19.30
N PRO A 369 2.48 -22.14 19.66
CA PRO A 369 1.94 -20.81 19.42
C PRO A 369 2.89 -19.73 19.94
N PHE A 370 3.29 -18.77 19.08
CA PHE A 370 4.34 -17.80 19.40
C PHE A 370 4.02 -16.99 20.67
N GLY A 371 2.75 -16.66 20.90
CA GLY A 371 2.29 -15.95 22.09
C GLY A 371 2.52 -16.68 23.42
N ASN A 372 2.80 -17.99 23.39
CA ASN A 372 3.11 -18.79 24.58
C ASN A 372 4.62 -18.81 24.91
N LEU A 373 5.47 -18.29 24.03
CA LEU A 373 6.92 -18.20 24.27
C LEU A 373 7.23 -17.18 25.38
N ASP A 374 8.44 -17.26 25.93
CA ASP A 374 8.92 -16.24 26.87
C ASP A 374 8.93 -14.84 26.23
N GLU A 375 8.61 -13.81 27.01
CA GLU A 375 8.42 -12.44 26.51
C GLU A 375 9.71 -11.82 25.96
N ASP A 376 10.87 -12.18 26.53
CA ASP A 376 12.15 -11.67 26.04
C ASP A 376 12.53 -12.35 24.72
N LEU A 377 12.23 -13.65 24.59
CA LEU A 377 12.39 -14.38 23.32
C LEU A 377 11.48 -13.82 22.22
N GLN A 378 10.22 -13.49 22.53
CA GLN A 378 9.31 -12.86 21.58
C GLN A 378 9.89 -11.53 21.07
N THR A 379 10.38 -10.69 22.00
CA THR A 379 10.97 -9.38 21.67
C THR A 379 12.23 -9.53 20.79
N LEU A 380 13.08 -10.52 21.08
CA LEU A 380 14.27 -10.78 20.26
C LEU A 380 13.91 -11.26 18.85
N MET A 381 12.86 -12.07 18.70
CA MET A 381 12.39 -12.53 17.39
C MET A 381 11.80 -11.39 16.57
N GLU A 382 10.99 -10.51 17.18
CA GLU A 382 10.46 -9.32 16.50
C GLU A 382 11.59 -8.43 15.97
N ARG A 383 12.58 -8.11 16.82
CA ARG A 383 13.76 -7.33 16.40
C ARG A 383 14.57 -8.01 15.30
N TYR A 384 14.74 -9.32 15.40
CA TYR A 384 15.42 -10.12 14.38
C TYR A 384 14.74 -9.98 13.01
N LEU A 385 13.41 -9.96 12.96
CA LEU A 385 12.63 -9.75 11.74
C LEU A 385 12.67 -8.30 11.24
N GLU A 386 12.59 -7.31 12.14
CA GLU A 386 12.67 -5.89 11.80
C GLU A 386 14.01 -5.55 11.11
N GLU A 387 15.15 -6.04 11.63
CA GLU A 387 16.48 -5.87 11.01
C GLU A 387 16.56 -6.43 9.58
N ARG A 388 15.70 -7.40 9.27
CA ARG A 388 15.60 -8.09 7.98
C ARG A 388 14.56 -7.48 7.05
N GLY A 389 13.97 -6.34 7.43
CA GLY A 389 12.97 -5.60 6.65
C GLY A 389 11.57 -6.22 6.70
N ILE A 390 11.31 -7.09 7.66
CA ILE A 390 9.96 -7.55 8.00
C ILE A 390 9.47 -6.63 9.12
N ASP A 391 9.00 -5.46 8.72
CA ASP A 391 8.68 -4.34 9.61
C ASP A 391 7.33 -3.69 9.24
N SER A 392 7.05 -2.53 9.83
CA SER A 392 5.82 -1.78 9.56
C SER A 392 5.69 -1.34 8.10
N ALA A 393 6.78 -1.10 7.38
CA ALA A 393 6.71 -0.72 5.97
C ALA A 393 6.23 -1.91 5.13
N LEU A 394 6.72 -3.12 5.40
CA LEU A 394 6.20 -4.34 4.77
C LEU A 394 4.72 -4.57 5.11
N ALA A 395 4.33 -4.37 6.37
CA ALA A 395 2.95 -4.56 6.81
C ALA A 395 1.94 -3.60 6.16
N LEU A 396 2.38 -2.41 5.75
CA LEU A 396 1.56 -1.46 4.97
C LEU A 396 1.59 -1.77 3.48
N PHE A 397 2.74 -2.19 2.96
CA PHE A 397 2.91 -2.50 1.55
C PHE A 397 2.05 -3.69 1.10
N VAL A 398 1.95 -4.74 1.91
CA VAL A 398 1.28 -5.99 1.50
C VAL A 398 -0.20 -5.79 1.18
N PRO A 399 -1.03 -5.18 2.05
CA PRO A 399 -2.43 -4.91 1.72
C PRO A 399 -2.60 -4.05 0.46
N ASP A 400 -1.83 -2.95 0.33
CA ASP A 400 -1.86 -2.06 -0.84
C ASP A 400 -1.48 -2.83 -2.14
N TYR A 401 -0.55 -3.79 -2.06
CA TYR A 401 -0.16 -4.61 -3.20
C TYR A 401 -1.21 -5.67 -3.56
N ILE A 402 -1.88 -6.27 -2.56
CA ILE A 402 -2.95 -7.24 -2.80
C ILE A 402 -4.08 -6.57 -3.59
N GLU A 403 -4.55 -5.40 -3.14
CA GLU A 403 -5.61 -4.65 -3.83
C GLU A 403 -5.21 -4.31 -5.28
N PHE A 404 -3.96 -3.85 -5.46
CA PHE A 404 -3.43 -3.58 -6.80
C PHE A 404 -3.45 -4.82 -7.71
N LYS A 405 -2.97 -5.98 -7.23
CA LYS A 405 -2.92 -7.20 -8.05
C LYS A 405 -4.32 -7.76 -8.28
N GLU A 406 -5.22 -7.68 -7.30
CA GLU A 406 -6.60 -8.14 -7.43
C GLU A 406 -7.32 -7.40 -8.56
N GLN A 407 -7.18 -6.07 -8.61
CA GLN A 407 -7.77 -5.28 -9.70
C GLN A 407 -7.22 -5.69 -11.07
N GLN A 408 -5.92 -6.01 -11.18
CA GLN A 408 -5.31 -6.46 -12.43
C GLN A 408 -5.85 -7.83 -12.86
N GLU A 409 -5.92 -8.79 -11.94
CA GLU A 409 -6.45 -10.13 -12.23
C GLU A 409 -7.95 -10.10 -12.52
N TYR A 410 -8.72 -9.22 -11.87
CA TYR A 410 -10.14 -9.01 -12.16
C TYR A 410 -10.36 -8.50 -13.60
N ILE A 411 -9.61 -7.48 -14.04
CA ILE A 411 -9.68 -6.97 -15.42
C ILE A 411 -9.31 -8.07 -16.41
N ARG A 412 -8.29 -8.88 -16.10
CA ARG A 412 -7.88 -10.01 -16.94
C ARG A 412 -8.97 -11.08 -17.01
N TRP A 413 -9.59 -11.40 -15.89
CA TRP A 413 -10.70 -12.35 -15.82
C TRP A 413 -11.89 -11.87 -16.65
N LEU A 414 -12.28 -10.59 -16.54
CA LEU A 414 -13.32 -9.98 -17.38
C LEU A 414 -12.97 -10.06 -18.87
N ARG A 415 -11.71 -9.83 -19.24
CA ARG A 415 -11.25 -9.96 -20.63
C ARG A 415 -11.44 -11.39 -21.15
N ASN A 416 -11.04 -12.38 -20.36
CA ASN A 416 -11.19 -13.79 -20.72
C ASN A 416 -12.68 -14.18 -20.83
N LEU A 417 -13.53 -13.69 -19.93
CA LEU A 417 -14.97 -13.94 -19.95
C LEU A 417 -15.63 -13.32 -21.19
N LYS A 418 -15.26 -12.08 -21.52
CA LYS A 418 -15.72 -11.43 -22.75
C LYS A 418 -15.34 -12.25 -23.98
N THR A 419 -14.07 -12.64 -24.11
CA THR A 419 -13.60 -13.48 -25.23
C THR A 419 -14.34 -14.80 -25.31
N PHE A 420 -14.69 -15.41 -24.17
CA PHE A 420 -15.48 -16.65 -24.14
C PHE A 420 -16.93 -16.47 -24.59
N VAL A 421 -17.58 -15.36 -24.24
CA VAL A 421 -18.98 -15.08 -24.62
C VAL A 421 -19.11 -14.63 -26.08
N GLU A 422 -18.08 -13.96 -26.61
CA GLU A 422 -18.03 -13.52 -28.01
C GLU A 422 -17.64 -14.63 -29.00
N ALA A 423 -17.11 -15.76 -28.50
CA ALA A 423 -16.77 -16.96 -29.29
C ALA A 423 -18.02 -17.81 -29.57
#